data_AF-A0A243W8X1-F1
#
_entry.id   AF-A0A243W8X1-F1
#
_cell.length_a   1.000
_cell.length_b   1.000
_cell.length_c   1.000
_cell.angle_alpha   90.00
_cell.angle_beta   90.00
_cell.angle_gamma   90.00
#
_symmetry.space_group_name_H-M   'P 1'
#
loop_
_entity.id
_entity.type
_entity.pdbx_description
1 polymer ?
#
loop_
_entity_poly.entity_id
_entity_poly.type
_entity_poly.pdbx_seq_one_letter_code
_entity_poly.pdbx_strand_id
1 'polypeptide(L)'
;MVHLRTSLLTTWLVALLILTAAAQTPAPKPRTKIVLLGTMHFTPSTTDMYKNAAVDLTSAQRQPQVRAVVEKLAAFHPDQICIEWSMLRQGKLDSVFQAYQQGRYTLKSNEIDQLGLPTAQQLRLPHLTAVNYRGRFDADKAIEFAKQHHQGDLLTNLDTYSNRFMAEANEKMAKLPLKDFLTYVNSPEALNTNAGFYSEYMARIGEGPDYPGIDLLTDWYSTNLHIYANILRQIKPTDKAVLVIFGQGHIPILKSLFATNPAFEVIEVAKVLK
;
A
#
# COMPACT_ATOMS: atom_id res chain seq x y z
N MET A 1 60.67 81.21 -5.10
CA MET A 1 60.42 81.05 -6.56
C MET A 1 59.38 79.96 -6.74
N VAL A 2 58.48 80.19 -7.68
CA VAL A 2 57.18 79.55 -7.93
C VAL A 2 57.29 78.12 -8.49
N HIS A 3 56.40 77.20 -8.08
CA HIS A 3 55.47 76.38 -8.92
C HIS A 3 55.01 75.10 -8.16
N LEU A 4 53.72 74.98 -7.78
CA LEU A 4 52.59 74.33 -8.51
C LEU A 4 52.76 72.82 -8.76
N ARG A 5 51.91 71.98 -8.13
CA ARG A 5 50.63 71.41 -8.65
C ARG A 5 50.34 69.96 -8.19
N THR A 6 49.14 69.80 -7.61
CA THR A 6 48.11 68.74 -7.80
C THR A 6 48.37 67.25 -7.48
N SER A 7 47.52 66.74 -6.56
CA SER A 7 46.49 65.70 -6.77
C SER A 7 46.59 64.35 -6.03
N LEU A 8 45.48 64.06 -5.33
CA LEU A 8 44.74 62.78 -5.18
C LEU A 8 45.30 61.67 -4.28
N LEU A 9 44.45 61.20 -3.35
CA LEU A 9 43.97 59.81 -3.22
C LEU A 9 43.21 59.68 -1.88
N THR A 10 41.91 60.00 -1.88
CA THR A 10 40.79 59.05 -1.78
C THR A 10 40.76 58.17 -0.52
N THR A 11 39.83 58.55 0.35
CA THR A 11 39.16 57.75 1.38
C THR A 11 38.85 56.33 0.94
N TRP A 12 39.36 55.33 1.66
CA TRP A 12 38.87 53.96 1.63
C TRP A 12 38.73 53.44 3.06
N LEU A 13 37.53 53.61 3.63
CA LEU A 13 37.06 52.89 4.81
C LEU A 13 35.88 52.06 4.34
N VAL A 14 36.18 50.95 3.66
CA VAL A 14 35.19 49.91 3.34
C VAL A 14 35.00 49.11 4.62
N ALA A 15 34.00 49.51 5.41
CA ALA A 15 33.48 48.67 6.47
C ALA A 15 32.87 47.41 5.82
N LEU A 16 33.62 46.31 5.88
CA LEU A 16 33.22 45.01 5.40
C LEU A 16 32.12 44.47 6.32
N LEU A 17 30.87 44.81 6.05
CA LEU A 17 29.69 44.14 6.59
C LEU A 17 29.64 42.74 5.99
N ILE A 18 30.38 41.81 6.60
CA ILE A 18 30.15 40.37 6.39
C ILE A 18 28.82 40.06 7.06
N LEU A 19 27.73 40.21 6.30
CA LEU A 19 26.47 39.54 6.61
C LEU A 19 26.75 38.05 6.58
N THR A 20 27.01 37.48 7.75
CA THR A 20 26.92 36.04 7.97
C THR A 20 25.44 35.68 7.82
N ALA A 21 25.01 35.50 6.57
CA ALA A 21 23.83 34.71 6.27
C ALA A 21 24.18 33.28 6.69
N ALA A 22 23.99 32.99 7.98
CA ALA A 22 23.92 31.62 8.44
C ALA A 22 22.83 30.98 7.59
N ALA A 23 23.22 30.14 6.64
CA ALA A 23 22.30 29.34 5.87
C ALA A 23 21.53 28.51 6.90
N GLN A 24 20.32 28.95 7.25
CA GLN A 24 19.42 28.16 8.05
C GLN A 24 19.16 26.91 7.23
N THR A 25 19.83 25.81 7.56
CA THR A 25 19.49 24.50 7.02
C THR A 25 17.99 24.34 7.25
N PRO A 26 17.17 24.24 6.19
CA PRO A 26 15.74 24.14 6.35
C PRO A 26 15.45 22.94 7.25
N ALA A 27 14.60 23.14 8.26
CA ALA A 27 14.22 22.07 9.16
C ALA A 27 13.75 20.86 8.33
N PRO A 28 14.17 19.63 8.67
CA PRO A 28 13.79 18.46 7.89
C PRO A 28 12.27 18.38 7.81
N LYS A 29 11.75 18.31 6.57
CA LYS A 29 10.32 18.21 6.32
C LYS A 29 9.77 16.99 7.09
N PRO A 30 8.68 17.13 7.86
CA PRO A 30 8.06 15.99 8.53
C PRO A 30 7.72 14.89 7.53
N ARG A 31 8.03 13.63 7.86
CA ARG A 31 7.70 12.47 7.02
C ARG A 31 6.18 12.25 7.04
N THR A 32 5.60 11.97 5.90
CA THR A 32 4.19 11.56 5.81
C THR A 32 4.07 10.14 6.35
N LYS A 33 3.22 9.93 7.35
CA LYS A 33 2.96 8.60 7.91
C LYS A 33 2.11 7.81 6.92
N ILE A 34 2.45 6.55 6.69
CA ILE A 34 1.69 5.68 5.79
C ILE A 34 1.39 4.34 6.45
N VAL A 35 0.14 3.94 6.43
CA VAL A 35 -0.34 2.63 6.90
C VAL A 35 -0.75 1.82 5.69
N LEU A 36 -0.12 0.67 5.51
CA LEU A 36 -0.44 -0.28 4.44
C LEU A 36 -1.26 -1.42 5.05
N LEU A 37 -2.58 -1.33 4.93
CA LEU A 37 -3.53 -2.34 5.42
C LEU A 37 -3.80 -3.37 4.34
N GLY A 38 -3.15 -4.53 4.46
CA GLY A 38 -3.44 -5.73 3.68
C GLY A 38 -4.70 -6.43 4.16
N THR A 39 -5.49 -6.94 3.22
CA THR A 39 -6.66 -7.79 3.47
C THR A 39 -6.58 -9.05 2.62
N MET A 40 -7.18 -10.14 3.08
CA MET A 40 -7.27 -11.39 2.29
C MET A 40 -8.44 -11.36 1.29
N HIS A 41 -8.97 -10.18 0.92
CA HIS A 41 -10.26 -9.98 0.24
C HIS A 41 -11.44 -10.69 0.94
N PHE A 42 -12.33 -9.91 1.57
CA PHE A 42 -13.47 -10.52 2.31
C PHE A 42 -14.46 -11.25 1.40
N THR A 43 -14.56 -10.79 0.14
CA THR A 43 -15.14 -11.53 -0.97
C THR A 43 -14.00 -12.12 -1.78
N PRO A 44 -13.95 -13.45 -2.03
CA PRO A 44 -12.82 -14.06 -2.72
C PRO A 44 -12.58 -13.44 -4.09
N SER A 45 -11.31 -13.20 -4.41
CA SER A 45 -10.90 -12.66 -5.70
C SER A 45 -11.35 -13.58 -6.84
N THR A 46 -11.74 -13.00 -7.97
CA THR A 46 -12.04 -13.78 -9.17
C THR A 46 -10.78 -14.14 -9.95
N THR A 47 -9.66 -13.46 -9.71
CA THR A 47 -8.42 -13.55 -10.49
C THR A 47 -7.26 -14.22 -9.75
N ASP A 48 -7.35 -14.38 -8.43
CA ASP A 48 -6.27 -14.99 -7.66
C ASP A 48 -6.23 -16.49 -7.88
N MET A 49 -5.01 -17.03 -7.92
CA MET A 49 -4.77 -18.46 -8.16
C MET A 49 -5.25 -19.34 -6.99
N TYR A 50 -5.04 -18.86 -5.76
CA TYR A 50 -5.56 -19.48 -4.53
C TYR A 50 -6.47 -18.51 -3.81
N LYS A 51 -7.57 -19.03 -3.24
CA LYS A 51 -8.65 -18.21 -2.71
C LYS A 51 -8.98 -18.62 -1.28
N ASN A 52 -9.20 -17.63 -0.43
CA ASN A 52 -9.77 -17.80 0.89
C ASN A 52 -11.29 -18.07 0.80
N ALA A 53 -11.87 -18.49 1.92
CA ALA A 53 -13.32 -18.59 2.05
C ALA A 53 -13.95 -17.18 2.10
N ALA A 54 -15.14 -17.05 1.52
CA ALA A 54 -15.93 -15.83 1.63
C ALA A 54 -16.36 -15.60 3.08
N VAL A 55 -16.35 -14.35 3.51
CA VAL A 55 -16.80 -13.98 4.85
C VAL A 55 -17.89 -12.93 4.77
N ASP A 56 -19.04 -13.23 5.35
CA ASP A 56 -20.10 -12.25 5.47
C ASP A 56 -19.84 -11.30 6.66
N LEU A 57 -19.32 -10.13 6.33
CA LEU A 57 -19.14 -9.05 7.28
C LEU A 57 -20.37 -8.17 7.45
N THR A 58 -21.39 -8.30 6.59
CA THR A 58 -22.64 -7.50 6.70
C THR A 58 -23.57 -7.98 7.81
N SER A 59 -23.35 -9.19 8.33
CA SER A 59 -24.14 -9.76 9.42
C SER A 59 -24.13 -8.90 10.69
N ALA A 60 -25.26 -8.87 11.41
CA ALA A 60 -25.39 -8.16 12.68
C ALA A 60 -24.34 -8.60 13.74
N GLN A 61 -23.87 -9.85 13.66
CA GLN A 61 -22.83 -10.38 14.53
C GLN A 61 -21.43 -9.81 14.22
N ARG A 62 -21.11 -9.55 12.94
CA ARG A 62 -19.78 -9.06 12.51
C ARG A 62 -19.69 -7.54 12.49
N GLN A 63 -20.79 -6.82 12.27
CA GLN A 63 -20.80 -5.36 12.21
C GLN A 63 -20.19 -4.63 13.42
N PRO A 64 -20.35 -5.09 14.69
CA PRO A 64 -19.63 -4.49 15.81
C PRO A 64 -18.10 -4.58 15.68
N GLN A 65 -17.58 -5.69 15.14
CA GLN A 65 -16.14 -5.85 14.93
C GLN A 65 -15.63 -4.95 13.79
N VAL A 66 -16.44 -4.79 12.74
CA VAL A 66 -16.14 -3.84 11.64
C VAL A 66 -16.07 -2.41 12.19
N ARG A 67 -17.07 -1.99 12.97
CA ARG A 67 -17.07 -0.65 13.61
C ARG A 67 -15.84 -0.44 14.50
N ALA A 68 -15.47 -1.41 15.32
CA ALA A 68 -14.28 -1.31 16.16
C ALA A 68 -12.99 -1.12 15.33
N VAL A 69 -12.87 -1.77 14.18
CA VAL A 69 -11.72 -1.55 13.27
C VAL A 69 -11.79 -0.15 12.65
N VAL A 70 -12.95 0.26 12.15
CA VAL A 70 -13.17 1.59 11.54
C VAL A 70 -12.83 2.71 12.52
N GLU A 71 -13.23 2.59 13.79
CA GLU A 71 -12.89 3.56 14.84
C GLU A 71 -11.38 3.69 15.04
N LYS A 72 -10.64 2.57 15.02
CA LYS A 72 -9.17 2.55 15.13
C LYS A 72 -8.49 3.17 13.91
N LEU A 73 -8.97 2.85 12.72
CA LEU A 73 -8.48 3.45 11.47
C LEU A 73 -8.75 4.96 11.43
N ALA A 74 -9.92 5.42 11.89
CA ALA A 74 -10.26 6.83 11.98
C ALA A 74 -9.45 7.56 13.06
N ALA A 75 -9.14 6.91 14.19
CA ALA A 75 -8.30 7.49 15.25
C ALA A 75 -6.84 7.70 14.83
N PHE A 76 -6.39 7.07 13.74
CA PHE A 76 -5.10 7.38 13.11
C PHE A 76 -5.11 8.74 12.37
N HIS A 77 -6.30 9.30 12.12
CA HIS A 77 -6.50 10.57 11.40
C HIS A 77 -5.79 10.64 10.03
N PRO A 78 -5.99 9.66 9.11
CA PRO A 78 -5.47 9.78 7.77
C PRO A 78 -6.15 10.94 7.03
N ASP A 79 -5.35 11.78 6.39
CA ASP A 79 -5.80 12.86 5.51
C ASP A 79 -6.35 12.31 4.18
N GLN A 80 -5.93 11.10 3.82
CA GLN A 80 -6.34 10.42 2.59
C GLN A 80 -6.42 8.90 2.78
N ILE A 81 -7.39 8.27 2.12
CA ILE A 81 -7.54 6.81 2.06
C ILE A 81 -7.41 6.36 0.61
N CYS A 82 -6.30 5.70 0.28
CA CYS A 82 -6.06 5.09 -1.02
C CYS A 82 -6.57 3.64 -1.02
N ILE A 83 -7.30 3.26 -2.07
CA ILE A 83 -7.92 1.92 -2.14
C ILE A 83 -7.61 1.21 -3.45
N GLU A 84 -7.77 -0.11 -3.42
CA GLU A 84 -7.66 -1.00 -4.58
C GLU A 84 -8.84 -0.85 -5.56
N TRP A 85 -9.01 0.35 -6.09
CA TRP A 85 -9.98 0.70 -7.12
C TRP A 85 -9.25 1.29 -8.32
N SER A 86 -9.69 0.95 -9.53
CA SER A 86 -9.04 1.46 -10.74
C SER A 86 -9.10 2.98 -10.79
N MET A 87 -7.94 3.61 -10.94
CA MET A 87 -7.80 5.07 -11.11
C MET A 87 -8.65 5.63 -12.26
N LEU A 88 -8.90 4.84 -13.31
CA LEU A 88 -9.79 5.21 -14.43
C LEU A 88 -11.27 5.29 -14.01
N ARG A 89 -11.62 4.83 -12.81
CA ARG A 89 -12.99 4.74 -12.28
C ARG A 89 -13.17 5.58 -11.01
N GLN A 90 -12.36 6.62 -10.81
CA GLN A 90 -12.50 7.56 -9.68
C GLN A 90 -13.92 8.15 -9.60
N GLY A 91 -14.48 8.67 -10.69
CA GLY A 91 -15.84 9.24 -10.67
C GLY A 91 -16.93 8.24 -10.27
N LYS A 92 -16.76 6.95 -10.59
CA LYS A 92 -17.65 5.89 -10.11
C LYS A 92 -17.50 5.67 -8.60
N LEU A 93 -16.26 5.67 -8.09
CA LEU A 93 -15.99 5.57 -6.66
C LEU A 93 -16.61 6.75 -5.89
N ASP A 94 -16.44 7.97 -6.40
CA ASP A 94 -17.04 9.19 -5.80
C ASP A 94 -18.56 9.08 -5.74
N SER A 95 -19.19 8.56 -6.81
CA SER A 95 -20.64 8.35 -6.87
C SER A 95 -21.11 7.31 -5.84
N VAL A 96 -20.34 6.22 -5.65
CA VAL A 96 -20.62 5.19 -4.64
C VAL A 96 -20.49 5.79 -3.24
N PHE A 97 -19.41 6.54 -2.96
CA PHE A 97 -19.19 7.14 -1.66
C PHE A 97 -20.26 8.19 -1.32
N GLN A 98 -20.65 9.04 -2.28
CA GLN A 98 -21.74 9.99 -2.10
C GLN A 98 -23.07 9.28 -1.81
N ALA A 99 -23.39 8.20 -2.52
CA ALA A 99 -24.59 7.41 -2.26
C ALA A 99 -24.56 6.78 -0.86
N TYR A 100 -23.39 6.30 -0.41
CA TYR A 100 -23.19 5.77 0.93
C TYR A 100 -23.40 6.83 2.01
N GLN A 101 -22.79 8.01 1.86
CA GLN A 101 -22.97 9.13 2.80
C GLN A 101 -24.44 9.56 2.94
N GLN A 102 -25.23 9.38 1.88
CA GLN A 102 -26.66 9.72 1.86
C GLN A 102 -27.57 8.57 2.29
N GLY A 103 -27.01 7.43 2.74
CA GLY A 103 -27.78 6.25 3.14
C GLY A 103 -28.48 5.54 1.97
N ARG A 104 -28.07 5.80 0.73
CA ARG A 104 -28.64 5.23 -0.52
C ARG A 104 -27.79 4.10 -1.10
N TYR A 105 -26.81 3.60 -0.36
CA TYR A 105 -25.92 2.52 -0.79
C TYR A 105 -25.84 1.45 0.30
N THR A 106 -26.12 0.20 -0.08
CA THR A 106 -25.98 -0.96 0.80
C THR A 106 -24.57 -1.50 0.70
N LEU A 107 -23.85 -1.49 1.83
CA LEU A 107 -22.50 -2.04 1.92
C LEU A 107 -22.48 -3.54 1.62
N LYS A 108 -21.49 -3.96 0.84
CA LYS A 108 -21.18 -5.36 0.52
C LYS A 108 -20.06 -5.87 1.42
N SER A 109 -19.88 -7.19 1.45
CA SER A 109 -18.81 -7.85 2.22
C SER A 109 -17.45 -7.78 1.52
N ASN A 110 -16.97 -6.58 1.18
CA ASN A 110 -15.61 -6.33 0.68
C ASN A 110 -14.92 -5.24 1.54
N GLU A 111 -13.59 -5.18 1.47
CA GLU A 111 -12.75 -4.31 2.31
C GLU A 111 -12.97 -2.81 2.06
N ILE A 112 -13.29 -2.42 0.81
CA ILE A 112 -13.60 -1.03 0.47
C ILE A 112 -14.92 -0.64 1.16
N ASP A 113 -15.96 -1.44 1.01
CA ASP A 113 -17.28 -1.19 1.57
C ASP A 113 -17.27 -1.27 3.11
N GLN A 114 -16.59 -2.25 3.69
CA GLN A 114 -16.63 -2.48 5.14
C GLN A 114 -15.64 -1.61 5.92
N LEU A 115 -14.48 -1.29 5.34
CA LEU A 115 -13.43 -0.53 6.04
C LEU A 115 -13.20 0.84 5.40
N GLY A 116 -13.08 0.91 4.08
CA GLY A 116 -12.79 2.16 3.36
C GLY A 116 -13.89 3.21 3.53
N LEU A 117 -15.10 2.93 3.02
CA LEU A 117 -16.21 3.90 3.00
C LEU A 117 -16.58 4.40 4.41
N PRO A 118 -16.75 3.53 5.43
CA PRO A 118 -17.12 3.98 6.76
C PRO A 118 -16.02 4.81 7.43
N THR A 119 -14.74 4.45 7.23
CA THR A 119 -13.61 5.24 7.76
C THR A 119 -13.57 6.63 7.12
N ALA A 120 -13.73 6.71 5.79
CA ALA A 120 -13.78 7.99 5.07
C ALA A 120 -14.95 8.87 5.55
N GLN A 121 -16.13 8.28 5.78
CA GLN A 121 -17.29 8.99 6.31
C GLN A 121 -17.05 9.52 7.73
N GLN A 122 -16.49 8.68 8.63
CA GLN A 122 -16.20 9.09 10.01
C GLN A 122 -15.19 10.25 10.08
N LEU A 123 -14.22 10.25 9.18
CA LEU A 123 -13.23 11.33 9.02
C LEU A 123 -13.74 12.55 8.25
N ARG A 124 -14.95 12.47 7.67
CA ARG A 124 -15.52 13.50 6.79
C ARG A 124 -14.62 13.84 5.61
N LEU A 125 -13.93 12.83 5.06
CA LEU A 125 -13.14 13.01 3.86
C LEU A 125 -14.05 13.33 2.66
N PRO A 126 -13.61 14.15 1.71
CA PRO A 126 -14.40 14.48 0.53
C PRO A 126 -14.55 13.30 -0.44
N HIS A 127 -13.55 12.41 -0.48
CA HIS A 127 -13.53 11.21 -1.32
C HIS A 127 -12.54 10.17 -0.78
N LEU A 128 -12.63 8.95 -1.32
CA LEU A 128 -11.53 7.98 -1.29
C LEU A 128 -10.74 8.08 -2.59
N THR A 129 -9.47 7.68 -2.58
CA THR A 129 -8.59 7.80 -3.74
C THR A 129 -8.36 6.45 -4.41
N ALA A 130 -8.74 6.33 -5.67
CA ALA A 130 -8.52 5.15 -6.49
C ALA A 130 -7.08 5.13 -7.03
N VAL A 131 -6.29 4.11 -6.66
CA VAL A 131 -4.87 4.02 -7.05
C VAL A 131 -4.48 2.70 -7.71
N ASN A 132 -5.43 1.77 -7.87
CA ASN A 132 -5.14 0.46 -8.44
C ASN A 132 -4.74 0.55 -9.92
N TYR A 133 -3.70 -0.19 -10.26
CA TYR A 133 -3.29 -0.49 -11.62
C TYR A 133 -3.44 -1.99 -11.85
N ARG A 134 -4.27 -2.37 -12.82
CA ARG A 134 -4.43 -3.78 -13.21
C ARG A 134 -3.34 -4.13 -14.22
N GLY A 135 -2.24 -4.68 -13.74
CA GLY A 135 -1.17 -5.17 -14.59
C GLY A 135 -1.46 -6.56 -15.16
N ARG A 136 -0.49 -7.06 -15.91
CA ARG A 136 -0.51 -8.44 -16.41
C ARG A 136 -0.17 -9.39 -15.27
N PHE A 137 -0.79 -10.57 -15.28
CA PHE A 137 -0.48 -11.66 -14.39
C PHE A 137 -0.85 -12.96 -15.09
N ASP A 138 0.16 -13.66 -15.59
CA ASP A 138 -0.01 -14.81 -16.49
C ASP A 138 0.71 -16.03 -15.90
N ALA A 139 0.15 -16.56 -14.80
CA ALA A 139 0.72 -17.70 -14.11
C ALA A 139 0.64 -18.99 -14.94
N ASP A 140 -0.34 -19.08 -15.85
CA ASP A 140 -0.55 -20.26 -16.71
C ASP A 140 0.68 -20.55 -17.57
N LYS A 141 1.37 -19.54 -18.08
CA LYS A 141 2.63 -19.72 -18.83
C LYS A 141 3.72 -20.38 -18.00
N ALA A 142 3.92 -19.94 -16.76
CA ALA A 142 4.93 -20.53 -15.87
C ALA A 142 4.53 -21.95 -15.46
N ILE A 143 3.24 -22.17 -15.14
CA ILE A 143 2.73 -23.49 -14.77
C ILE A 143 2.86 -24.49 -15.92
N GLU A 144 2.53 -24.07 -17.14
CA GLU A 144 2.63 -24.94 -18.31
C GLU A 144 4.09 -25.29 -18.63
N PHE A 145 5.00 -24.31 -18.54
CA PHE A 145 6.43 -24.57 -18.64
C PHE A 145 6.89 -25.60 -17.60
N ALA A 146 6.52 -25.41 -16.33
CA ALA A 146 6.88 -26.35 -15.26
C ALA A 146 6.42 -27.79 -15.55
N LYS A 147 5.23 -27.97 -16.12
CA LYS A 147 4.71 -29.29 -16.51
C LYS A 147 5.51 -29.92 -17.65
N GLN A 148 5.85 -29.13 -18.67
CA GLN A 148 6.60 -29.60 -19.85
C GLN A 148 8.06 -29.93 -19.54
N HIS A 149 8.63 -29.30 -18.50
CA HIS A 149 10.04 -29.41 -18.12
C HIS A 149 10.27 -30.23 -16.84
N HIS A 150 9.38 -31.19 -16.54
CA HIS A 150 9.51 -32.12 -15.41
C HIS A 150 9.62 -31.47 -14.01
N GLN A 151 9.06 -30.27 -13.81
CA GLN A 151 9.06 -29.55 -12.52
C GLN A 151 7.77 -29.77 -11.72
N GLY A 152 7.13 -30.94 -11.88
CA GLY A 152 5.84 -31.25 -11.24
C GLY A 152 5.88 -31.26 -9.70
N ASP A 153 7.01 -31.66 -9.11
CA ASP A 153 7.19 -31.64 -7.66
C ASP A 153 7.18 -30.21 -7.11
N LEU A 154 7.73 -29.25 -7.85
CA LEU A 154 7.70 -27.84 -7.48
C LEU A 154 6.26 -27.31 -7.44
N LEU A 155 5.43 -27.67 -8.43
CA LEU A 155 4.01 -27.30 -8.46
C LEU A 155 3.23 -27.94 -7.30
N THR A 156 3.48 -29.22 -7.01
CA THR A 156 2.85 -29.93 -5.88
C THR A 156 3.21 -29.29 -4.54
N ASN A 157 4.48 -28.90 -4.38
CA ASN A 157 4.94 -28.22 -3.17
C ASN A 157 4.35 -26.81 -3.04
N LEU A 158 4.22 -26.08 -4.16
CA LEU A 158 3.54 -24.78 -4.21
C LEU A 158 2.06 -24.91 -3.80
N ASP A 159 1.33 -25.88 -4.37
CA ASP A 159 -0.07 -26.15 -4.00
C ASP A 159 -0.20 -26.45 -2.51
N THR A 160 0.66 -27.32 -1.98
CA THR A 160 0.67 -27.67 -0.56
C THR A 160 0.92 -26.44 0.32
N TYR A 161 1.91 -25.63 -0.06
CA TYR A 161 2.29 -24.41 0.65
C TYR A 161 1.16 -23.39 0.70
N SER A 162 0.58 -23.07 -0.46
CA SER A 162 -0.47 -22.07 -0.59
C SER A 162 -1.78 -22.52 0.04
N ASN A 163 -2.16 -23.79 -0.11
CA ASN A 163 -3.37 -24.32 0.53
C ASN A 163 -3.26 -24.32 2.06
N ARG A 164 -2.07 -24.64 2.61
CA ARG A 164 -1.83 -24.53 4.06
C ARG A 164 -2.01 -23.10 4.55
N PHE A 165 -1.46 -22.11 3.83
CA PHE A 165 -1.62 -20.70 4.19
C PHE A 165 -3.09 -20.24 4.12
N MET A 166 -3.83 -20.65 3.08
CA MET A 166 -5.27 -20.36 2.98
C MET A 166 -6.07 -21.01 4.11
N ALA A 167 -5.78 -22.26 4.45
CA ALA A 167 -6.46 -22.97 5.53
C ALA A 167 -6.23 -22.27 6.88
N GLU A 168 -5.00 -21.88 7.17
CA GLU A 168 -4.67 -21.12 8.39
C GLU A 168 -5.37 -19.76 8.43
N ALA A 169 -5.37 -19.01 7.32
CA ALA A 169 -6.06 -17.73 7.24
C ALA A 169 -7.58 -17.88 7.47
N ASN A 170 -8.19 -18.90 6.87
CA ASN A 170 -9.62 -19.20 7.04
C ASN A 170 -9.94 -19.57 8.50
N GLU A 171 -9.12 -20.41 9.13
CA GLU A 171 -9.29 -20.80 10.53
C GLU A 171 -9.21 -19.58 11.46
N LYS A 172 -8.20 -18.73 11.26
CA LYS A 172 -8.03 -17.51 12.06
C LYS A 172 -9.17 -16.52 11.83
N MET A 173 -9.64 -16.34 10.61
CA MET A 173 -10.79 -15.45 10.32
C MET A 173 -12.10 -15.96 10.96
N ALA A 174 -12.26 -17.28 11.08
CA ALA A 174 -13.39 -17.88 11.77
C ALA A 174 -13.34 -17.68 13.29
N LYS A 175 -12.15 -17.75 13.90
CA LYS A 175 -11.97 -17.77 15.37
C LYS A 175 -11.62 -16.41 15.99
N LEU A 176 -10.88 -15.57 15.28
CA LEU A 176 -10.36 -14.31 15.83
C LEU A 176 -11.36 -13.16 15.65
N PRO A 177 -11.35 -12.17 16.58
CA PRO A 177 -11.90 -10.86 16.30
C PRO A 177 -11.28 -10.26 15.04
N LEU A 178 -12.07 -9.53 14.23
CA LEU A 178 -11.62 -8.95 12.96
C LEU A 178 -10.32 -8.13 13.10
N LYS A 179 -10.17 -7.35 14.17
CA LYS A 179 -8.95 -6.57 14.43
C LYS A 179 -7.69 -7.45 14.59
N ASP A 180 -7.83 -8.60 15.22
CA ASP A 180 -6.73 -9.50 15.53
C ASP A 180 -6.38 -10.33 14.28
N PHE A 181 -7.38 -10.70 13.49
CA PHE A 181 -7.17 -11.26 12.15
C PHE A 181 -6.45 -10.28 11.22
N LEU A 182 -6.90 -9.02 11.14
CA LEU A 182 -6.25 -7.98 10.33
C LEU A 182 -4.82 -7.70 10.81
N THR A 183 -4.59 -7.73 12.13
CA THR A 183 -3.24 -7.63 12.69
C THR A 183 -2.36 -8.80 12.28
N TYR A 184 -2.89 -10.03 12.32
CA TYR A 184 -2.18 -11.23 11.90
C TYR A 184 -1.80 -11.21 10.41
N VAL A 185 -2.74 -10.94 9.50
CA VAL A 185 -2.44 -10.93 8.05
C VAL A 185 -1.50 -9.78 7.64
N ASN A 186 -1.29 -8.79 8.51
CA ASN A 186 -0.29 -7.73 8.30
C ASN A 186 1.00 -7.96 9.11
N SER A 187 1.15 -9.09 9.79
CA SER A 187 2.38 -9.45 10.48
C SER A 187 3.50 -9.78 9.47
N PRO A 188 4.78 -9.58 9.83
CA PRO A 188 5.90 -9.99 8.99
C PRO A 188 5.82 -11.47 8.58
N GLU A 189 5.39 -12.34 9.48
CA GLU A 189 5.23 -13.77 9.22
C GLU A 189 4.21 -14.06 8.12
N ALA A 190 3.00 -13.52 8.24
CA ALA A 190 1.94 -13.75 7.25
C ALA A 190 2.27 -13.09 5.90
N LEU A 191 2.86 -11.89 5.91
CA LEU A 191 3.27 -11.19 4.70
C LEU A 191 4.40 -11.93 3.97
N ASN A 192 5.40 -12.42 4.69
CA ASN A 192 6.49 -13.20 4.11
C ASN A 192 6.00 -14.55 3.60
N THR A 193 5.07 -15.19 4.31
CA THR A 193 4.44 -16.44 3.86
C THR A 193 3.64 -16.21 2.58
N ASN A 194 2.87 -15.13 2.49
CA ASN A 194 2.17 -14.80 1.24
C ASN A 194 3.15 -14.50 0.09
N ALA A 195 4.22 -13.75 0.35
CA ALA A 195 5.27 -13.46 -0.64
C ALA A 195 6.07 -14.70 -1.07
N GLY A 196 6.09 -15.77 -0.26
CA GLY A 196 6.75 -17.03 -0.56
C GLY A 196 6.22 -17.72 -1.82
N PHE A 197 4.92 -17.55 -2.14
CA PHE A 197 4.35 -17.98 -3.42
C PHE A 197 5.21 -17.50 -4.60
N TYR A 198 5.61 -16.22 -4.57
CA TYR A 198 6.41 -15.62 -5.63
C TYR A 198 7.89 -15.98 -5.47
N SER A 199 8.45 -15.62 -4.32
CA SER A 199 9.89 -15.59 -4.08
C SER A 199 10.53 -16.98 -3.92
N GLU A 200 9.79 -17.95 -3.36
CA GLU A 200 10.29 -19.29 -3.12
C GLU A 200 9.85 -20.28 -4.20
N TYR A 201 8.63 -20.18 -4.70
CA TYR A 201 8.09 -21.18 -5.62
C TYR A 201 8.11 -20.71 -7.08
N MET A 202 7.39 -19.64 -7.42
CA MET A 202 7.30 -19.18 -8.81
C MET A 202 8.68 -18.81 -9.36
N ALA A 203 9.54 -18.16 -8.58
CA ALA A 203 10.90 -17.79 -8.99
C ALA A 203 11.79 -18.97 -9.41
N ARG A 204 11.47 -20.20 -8.97
CA ARG A 204 12.24 -21.41 -9.30
C ARG A 204 11.84 -22.03 -10.64
N ILE A 205 10.71 -21.61 -11.23
CA ILE A 205 10.25 -22.15 -12.50
C ILE A 205 11.10 -21.59 -13.65
N GLY A 206 11.87 -22.48 -14.29
CA GLY A 206 12.72 -22.18 -15.43
C GLY A 206 13.74 -23.28 -15.71
N GLU A 207 14.33 -23.27 -16.90
CA GLU A 207 15.38 -24.22 -17.31
C GLU A 207 16.36 -23.52 -18.25
N GLY A 208 17.67 -23.66 -18.00
CA GLY A 208 18.69 -23.02 -18.83
C GLY A 208 18.51 -21.49 -18.89
N PRO A 209 18.35 -20.89 -20.10
CA PRO A 209 18.13 -19.46 -20.27
C PRO A 209 16.67 -19.01 -20.12
N ASP A 210 15.72 -19.94 -19.92
CA ASP A 210 14.29 -19.64 -19.84
C ASP A 210 13.85 -19.40 -18.38
N TYR A 211 13.23 -18.23 -18.13
CA TYR A 211 12.84 -17.79 -16.77
C TYR A 211 11.36 -17.40 -16.65
N PRO A 212 10.39 -18.23 -17.07
CA PRO A 212 8.98 -17.87 -17.06
C PRO A 212 8.44 -17.56 -15.66
N GLY A 213 9.02 -18.17 -14.61
CA GLY A 213 8.75 -17.80 -13.23
C GLY A 213 9.16 -16.36 -12.89
N ILE A 214 10.34 -15.94 -13.34
CA ILE A 214 10.83 -14.55 -13.16
C ILE A 214 10.04 -13.57 -14.03
N ASP A 215 9.57 -13.97 -15.21
CA ASP A 215 8.69 -13.14 -16.04
C ASP A 215 7.38 -12.81 -15.29
N LEU A 216 6.77 -13.81 -14.65
CA LEU A 216 5.59 -13.60 -13.79
C LEU A 216 5.88 -12.67 -12.62
N LEU A 217 7.03 -12.85 -11.95
CA LEU A 217 7.45 -11.98 -10.85
C LEU A 217 7.68 -10.55 -11.34
N THR A 218 8.26 -10.38 -12.54
CA THR A 218 8.49 -9.06 -13.15
C THR A 218 7.17 -8.35 -13.43
N ASP A 219 6.16 -9.07 -13.95
CA ASP A 219 4.81 -8.56 -14.17
C ASP A 219 4.14 -8.16 -12.83
N TRP A 220 4.30 -8.96 -11.77
CA TRP A 220 3.82 -8.64 -10.42
C TRP A 220 4.53 -7.42 -9.80
N TYR A 221 5.85 -7.32 -9.92
CA TYR A 221 6.63 -6.15 -9.46
C TYR A 221 6.23 -4.89 -10.25
N SER A 222 6.10 -4.99 -11.57
CA SER A 222 5.65 -3.90 -12.43
C SER A 222 4.28 -3.38 -11.98
N THR A 223 3.34 -4.28 -11.70
CA THR A 223 2.01 -3.92 -11.17
C THR A 223 2.11 -3.09 -9.89
N ASN A 224 2.93 -3.54 -8.93
CA ASN A 224 3.11 -2.85 -7.65
C ASN A 224 3.88 -1.52 -7.78
N LEU A 225 4.82 -1.41 -8.72
CA LEU A 225 5.51 -0.15 -9.03
C LEU A 225 4.54 0.88 -9.60
N HIS A 226 3.60 0.47 -10.45
CA HIS A 226 2.55 1.37 -10.96
C HIS A 226 1.61 1.82 -9.84
N ILE A 227 1.16 0.90 -8.97
CA ILE A 227 0.34 1.24 -7.79
C ILE A 227 1.09 2.22 -6.88
N TYR A 228 2.37 1.96 -6.59
CA TYR A 228 3.22 2.85 -5.81
C TYR A 228 3.31 4.25 -6.44
N ALA A 229 3.58 4.33 -7.74
CA ALA A 229 3.63 5.60 -8.47
C ALA A 229 2.29 6.34 -8.44
N ASN A 230 1.17 5.62 -8.52
CA ASN A 230 -0.16 6.20 -8.39
C ASN A 230 -0.39 6.78 -7.01
N ILE A 231 -0.02 6.06 -5.94
CA ILE A 231 -0.11 6.57 -4.57
C ILE A 231 0.72 7.85 -4.44
N LEU A 232 1.99 7.83 -4.86
CA LEU A 232 2.87 9.00 -4.78
C LEU A 232 2.29 10.24 -5.49
N ARG A 233 1.67 10.06 -6.66
CA ARG A 233 1.06 11.16 -7.44
C ARG A 233 -0.15 11.79 -6.77
N GLN A 234 -0.81 11.07 -5.86
CA GLN A 234 -2.00 11.54 -5.16
C GLN A 234 -1.66 12.23 -3.84
N ILE A 235 -0.51 11.93 -3.25
CA ILE A 235 -0.09 12.50 -1.96
C ILE A 235 0.24 13.97 -2.12
N LYS A 236 -0.45 14.81 -1.35
CA LYS A 236 -0.23 16.25 -1.32
C LYS A 236 0.89 16.60 -0.36
N PRO A 237 1.62 17.71 -0.59
CA PRO A 237 2.63 18.18 0.36
C PRO A 237 2.11 18.46 1.78
N THR A 238 0.79 18.66 1.93
CA THR A 238 0.09 18.90 3.19
C THR A 238 -0.34 17.64 3.93
N ASP A 239 -0.34 16.47 3.28
CA ASP A 239 -0.79 15.23 3.89
C ASP A 239 0.23 14.74 4.92
N LYS A 240 -0.25 14.55 6.14
CA LYS A 240 0.53 14.07 7.29
C LYS A 240 0.38 12.56 7.47
N ALA A 241 -0.77 12.01 7.11
CA ALA A 241 -1.08 10.60 7.28
C ALA A 241 -1.91 10.05 6.10
N VAL A 242 -1.53 8.87 5.60
CA VAL A 242 -2.23 8.18 4.51
C VAL A 242 -2.53 6.74 4.92
N LEU A 243 -3.76 6.31 4.72
CA LEU A 243 -4.17 4.91 4.84
C LEU A 243 -4.29 4.30 3.45
N VAL A 244 -3.69 3.13 3.24
CA VAL A 244 -3.79 2.36 1.99
C VAL A 244 -4.46 1.03 2.30
N ILE A 245 -5.57 0.71 1.63
CA ILE A 245 -6.32 -0.55 1.82
C ILE A 245 -6.25 -1.37 0.52
N PHE A 246 -5.58 -2.51 0.58
CA PHE A 246 -5.29 -3.36 -0.58
C PHE A 246 -5.34 -4.86 -0.21
N GLY A 247 -5.40 -5.72 -1.21
CA GLY A 247 -5.10 -7.14 -1.09
C GLY A 247 -3.71 -7.37 -0.49
N GLN A 248 -3.60 -8.34 0.41
CA GLN A 248 -2.38 -8.63 1.18
C GLN A 248 -1.16 -8.86 0.26
N GLY A 249 -1.37 -9.45 -0.92
CA GLY A 249 -0.33 -9.71 -1.92
C GLY A 249 0.38 -8.46 -2.44
N HIS A 250 -0.14 -7.26 -2.26
CA HIS A 250 0.54 -6.02 -2.67
C HIS A 250 1.48 -5.47 -1.58
N ILE A 251 1.21 -5.80 -0.32
CA ILE A 251 1.81 -5.14 0.83
C ILE A 251 3.32 -5.34 0.93
N PRO A 252 3.92 -6.53 0.68
CA PRO A 252 5.37 -6.72 0.80
C PRO A 252 6.18 -5.75 -0.07
N ILE A 253 5.81 -5.59 -1.35
CA ILE A 253 6.51 -4.71 -2.29
C ILE A 253 6.26 -3.25 -1.92
N LEU A 254 4.99 -2.86 -1.71
CA LEU A 254 4.65 -1.48 -1.34
C LEU A 254 5.38 -1.07 -0.05
N LYS A 255 5.42 -1.95 0.95
CA LYS A 255 6.10 -1.71 2.23
C LYS A 255 7.60 -1.49 2.05
N SER A 256 8.25 -2.29 1.21
CA SER A 256 9.67 -2.11 0.86
C SER A 256 9.92 -0.75 0.18
N LEU A 257 9.10 -0.38 -0.81
CA LEU A 257 9.20 0.88 -1.54
C LEU A 257 8.95 2.12 -0.65
N PHE A 258 8.01 2.04 0.30
CA PHE A 258 7.76 3.13 1.25
C PHE A 258 8.81 3.20 2.35
N ALA A 259 9.33 2.06 2.84
CA ALA A 259 10.36 2.04 3.88
C ALA A 259 11.70 2.64 3.39
N THR A 260 12.00 2.47 2.10
CA THR A 260 13.20 3.03 1.45
C THR A 260 13.02 4.47 0.96
N ASN A 261 11.79 4.99 0.96
CA ASN A 261 11.53 6.38 0.57
C ASN A 261 11.65 7.32 1.79
N PRO A 262 12.61 8.27 1.81
CA PRO A 262 12.86 9.11 2.97
C PRO A 262 11.71 10.07 3.31
N ALA A 263 10.78 10.31 2.38
CA ALA A 263 9.62 11.18 2.61
C ALA A 263 8.53 10.53 3.47
N PHE A 264 8.55 9.21 3.67
CA PHE A 264 7.47 8.46 4.32
C PHE A 264 7.92 7.72 5.56
N GLU A 265 7.08 7.67 6.58
CA GLU A 265 7.25 6.78 7.75
C GLU A 265 6.21 5.68 7.68
N VAL A 266 6.63 4.42 7.52
CA VAL A 266 5.71 3.28 7.53
C VAL A 266 5.26 2.99 8.96
N ILE A 267 3.96 3.07 9.19
CA ILE A 267 3.33 2.74 10.48
C ILE A 267 2.70 1.36 10.38
N GLU A 268 3.15 0.45 11.24
CA GLU A 268 2.62 -0.92 11.31
C GLU A 268 1.14 -0.94 11.66
N VAL A 269 0.36 -1.80 10.98
CA VAL A 269 -1.07 -2.00 11.24
C VAL A 269 -1.32 -2.38 12.71
N ALA A 270 -0.44 -3.18 13.30
CA ALA A 270 -0.50 -3.55 14.72
C ALA A 270 -0.40 -2.34 15.67
N LYS A 271 0.19 -1.21 15.25
CA LYS A 271 0.19 0.03 16.07
C LYS A 271 -1.13 0.79 15.95
N VAL A 272 -1.80 0.70 14.80
CA VAL A 272 -3.07 1.38 14.52
C VAL A 272 -4.25 0.64 15.14
N LEU A 273 -4.26 -0.69 15.10
CA LEU A 273 -5.38 -1.52 15.57
C LEU A 273 -5.29 -1.92 17.06
N LYS A 274 -4.33 -1.37 17.81
CA LYS A 274 -4.17 -1.60 19.26
C LYS A 274 -5.36 -1.11 20.08
#